data_AF-A0A1J5J5G5-F1
#
_entry.id   AF-A0A1J5J5G5-F1
#
_cell.length_a   1.000
_cell.length_b   1.000
_cell.length_c   1.000
_cell.angle_alpha   90.00
_cell.angle_beta   90.00
_cell.angle_gamma   90.00
#
_symmetry.space_group_name_H-M   'P 1'
#
loop_
_entity.id
_entity.type
_entity.pdbx_description
1 polymer ?
#
loop_
_entity_poly.entity_id
_entity_poly.type
_entity_poly.pdbx_seq_one_letter_code
_entity_poly.pdbx_strand_id
1 'polypeptide(L)'
;MYENFLGAKNPYEGLGDDDSVDEIILHVEELLDEGFYDKTVRDGAIYMLNTARSSTENPTSRDQIDTLLEDIESRYGEGKE
;
A
#
# COMPACT_ATOMS: atom_id res chain seq x y z
N MET A 1 -2.91 20.20 -10.37
CA MET A 1 -2.17 20.68 -9.19
C MET A 1 -2.36 19.64 -8.12
N TYR A 2 -1.33 18.84 -7.81
CA TYR A 2 -1.34 18.00 -6.62
C TYR A 2 -0.37 18.64 -5.65
N GLU A 3 -0.92 19.13 -4.54
CA GLU A 3 -0.21 19.83 -3.49
C GLU A 3 0.63 18.85 -2.66
N ASN A 4 1.88 19.25 -2.43
CA ASN A 4 2.87 18.72 -1.50
C ASN A 4 2.30 17.93 -0.30
N PHE A 5 2.63 16.63 -0.23
CA PHE A 5 2.79 15.96 1.05
C PHE A 5 4.21 16.24 1.58
N LEU A 6 4.26 17.02 2.64
CA LEU A 6 5.46 17.58 3.27
C LEU A 6 6.25 16.52 4.06
N GLY A 7 7.52 16.33 3.74
CA GLY A 7 8.59 16.28 4.74
C GLY A 7 9.01 14.95 5.37
N ALA A 8 8.30 13.85 5.15
CA ALA A 8 8.89 12.51 5.28
C ALA A 8 9.44 12.13 3.91
N LYS A 9 10.61 11.48 3.81
CA LYS A 9 10.94 10.73 2.59
C LYS A 9 9.74 9.82 2.34
N ASN A 10 8.91 10.12 1.34
CA ASN A 10 7.88 9.19 0.94
C ASN A 10 8.65 7.94 0.53
N PRO A 11 8.49 6.78 1.20
CA PRO A 11 9.20 5.55 0.80
C PRO A 11 8.85 5.17 -0.65
N TYR A 12 7.79 5.78 -1.18
CA TYR A 12 7.27 5.67 -2.54
C TYR A 12 7.96 6.58 -3.57
N GLU A 13 8.99 7.36 -3.23
CA GLU A 13 9.80 8.06 -4.25
C GLU A 13 10.59 7.09 -5.16
N GLY A 14 10.62 5.80 -4.83
CA GLY A 14 11.23 4.74 -5.65
C GLY A 14 10.25 3.88 -6.45
N LEU A 15 8.94 4.01 -6.22
CA LEU A 15 7.91 3.31 -6.98
C LEU A 15 7.37 4.31 -8.01
N GLY A 16 7.74 4.10 -9.26
CA GLY A 16 7.40 4.99 -10.35
C GLY A 16 5.93 4.83 -10.75
N ASP A 17 5.41 5.80 -11.51
CA ASP A 17 4.12 5.71 -12.21
C ASP A 17 3.96 4.47 -13.14
N ASP A 18 4.98 3.61 -13.27
CA ASP A 18 5.06 2.44 -14.15
C ASP A 18 5.10 1.10 -13.38
N ASP A 19 5.10 1.10 -12.05
CA ASP A 19 5.13 -0.14 -11.27
C ASP A 19 3.89 -0.99 -11.56
N SER A 20 4.14 -2.26 -11.89
CA SER A 20 3.08 -3.21 -12.17
C SER A 20 2.31 -3.53 -10.89
N VAL A 21 1.05 -3.91 -11.04
CA VAL A 21 0.20 -4.32 -9.90
C VAL A 21 0.86 -5.44 -9.07
N ASP A 22 1.55 -6.38 -9.72
CA ASP A 22 2.30 -7.44 -9.06
C ASP A 22 3.48 -6.93 -8.21
N GLU A 23 4.18 -5.88 -8.67
CA GLU A 23 5.29 -5.26 -7.92
C GLU A 23 4.77 -4.56 -6.67
N ILE A 24 3.63 -3.87 -6.78
CA ILE A 24 2.96 -3.24 -5.64
C ILE A 24 2.53 -4.29 -4.62
N ILE A 25 1.94 -5.41 -5.05
CA ILE A 25 1.54 -6.52 -4.17
C ILE A 25 2.77 -7.05 -3.42
N LEU A 26 3.82 -7.41 -4.15
CA LEU A 26 5.04 -7.99 -3.56
C LEU A 26 5.68 -7.04 -2.55
N HIS A 27 5.80 -5.77 -2.90
CA HIS A 27 6.39 -4.78 -2.00
C HIS A 27 5.59 -4.61 -0.71
N VAL A 28 4.26 -4.59 -0.79
CA VAL A 28 3.42 -4.45 0.40
C VAL A 28 3.41 -5.73 1.25
N GLU A 29 3.54 -6.91 0.63
CA GLU A 29 3.79 -8.16 1.36
C GLU A 29 5.08 -8.12 2.17
N GLU A 30 6.17 -7.59 1.60
CA GLU A 30 7.44 -7.40 2.31
C GLU A 30 7.27 -6.45 3.51
N LEU A 31 6.58 -5.31 3.31
CA LEU A 31 6.29 -4.35 4.39
C LEU A 31 5.43 -4.97 5.50
N LEU A 32 4.51 -5.87 5.16
CA LEU A 32 3.69 -6.59 6.14
C LEU A 32 4.51 -7.59 6.99
N ASP A 33 5.52 -8.23 6.39
CA ASP A 33 6.44 -9.14 7.09
C ASP A 33 7.41 -8.38 8.01
N GLU A 34 7.98 -7.28 7.52
CA GLU A 34 8.86 -6.41 8.31
C GLU A 34 8.08 -5.70 9.44
N GLY A 35 6.84 -5.32 9.15
CA GLY A 35 5.92 -4.62 10.04
C GLY A 35 5.86 -3.11 9.81
N PHE A 36 4.67 -2.54 9.93
CA PHE A 36 4.46 -1.09 9.79
C PHE A 36 4.80 -0.35 11.08
N TYR A 37 6.07 -0.03 11.28
CA TYR A 37 6.52 0.76 12.44
C TYR A 37 6.12 2.24 12.36
N ASP A 38 5.83 2.73 11.15
CA ASP A 38 5.53 4.13 10.88
C ASP A 38 4.17 4.26 10.18
N LYS A 39 3.32 5.16 10.71
CA LYS A 39 1.97 5.38 10.19
C LYS A 39 1.98 5.89 8.74
N THR A 40 2.98 6.67 8.33
CA THR A 40 3.12 7.14 6.94
C THR A 40 3.47 6.00 5.99
N VAL A 41 4.29 5.04 6.43
CA VAL A 41 4.57 3.81 5.66
C VAL A 41 3.31 2.95 5.54
N ARG A 42 2.50 2.84 6.60
CA ARG A 42 1.22 2.14 6.52
C ARG A 42 0.23 2.81 5.57
N ASP A 43 0.01 4.11 5.76
CA ASP A 43 -1.01 4.86 5.02
C ASP A 43 -0.67 4.93 3.53
N GLY A 44 0.61 4.99 3.16
CA GLY A 44 1.00 4.95 1.76
C GLY A 44 0.94 3.54 1.12
N ALA A 45 1.21 2.46 1.86
CA ALA A 45 0.95 1.10 1.38
C ALA A 45 -0.54 0.91 1.03
N ILE A 46 -1.43 1.40 1.91
CA ILE A 46 -2.87 1.42 1.67
C ILE A 46 -3.22 2.24 0.43
N TYR A 47 -2.59 3.41 0.24
CA TYR A 47 -2.82 4.25 -0.93
C TYR A 47 -2.42 3.56 -2.25
N MET A 48 -1.26 2.90 -2.28
CA MET A 48 -0.78 2.17 -3.45
C MET A 48 -1.68 0.99 -3.79
N LEU A 49 -2.06 0.19 -2.79
CA LEU A 49 -3.00 -0.91 -2.97
C LEU A 49 -4.34 -0.41 -3.54
N ASN A 50 -4.91 0.67 -3.01
CA ASN A 50 -6.15 1.22 -3.56
C ASN A 50 -6.00 1.72 -5.01
N THR A 51 -4.84 2.29 -5.34
CA THR A 51 -4.52 2.72 -6.71
C THR A 51 -4.40 1.51 -7.65
N ALA A 52 -3.63 0.49 -7.26
CA ALA A 52 -3.47 -0.76 -8.00
C ALA A 52 -4.81 -1.49 -8.20
N ARG A 53 -5.65 -1.50 -7.17
CA ARG A 53 -7.00 -2.09 -7.20
C ARG A 53 -7.90 -1.41 -8.22
N SER A 54 -7.77 -0.09 -8.37
CA SER A 54 -8.56 0.68 -9.33
C SER A 54 -8.05 0.52 -10.76
N SER A 55 -6.75 0.26 -10.94
CA SER A 55 -6.11 0.15 -12.25
C SER A 55 -6.07 -1.29 -12.79
N THR A 56 -6.18 -2.30 -11.92
CA THR A 56 -6.10 -3.70 -12.34
C THR A 56 -7.43 -4.22 -12.92
N GLU A 57 -7.38 -4.81 -14.10
CA GLU A 57 -8.48 -5.57 -14.70
C GLU A 57 -8.44 -7.06 -14.31
N ASN A 58 -7.35 -7.51 -13.68
CA ASN A 58 -7.17 -8.91 -13.27
C ASN A 58 -7.90 -9.18 -11.94
N PRO A 59 -8.93 -10.05 -11.93
CA PRO A 59 -9.68 -10.34 -10.71
C PRO A 59 -8.83 -11.02 -9.63
N THR A 60 -7.81 -11.81 -10.00
CA THR A 60 -6.90 -12.45 -9.04
C THR A 60 -6.05 -11.43 -8.32
N SER A 61 -5.43 -10.49 -9.05
CA SER A 61 -4.64 -9.42 -8.44
C SER A 61 -5.51 -8.52 -7.55
N ARG A 62 -6.75 -8.27 -7.97
CA ARG A 62 -7.72 -7.50 -7.17
C ARG A 62 -8.03 -8.18 -5.84
N ASP A 63 -8.27 -9.50 -5.86
CA ASP A 63 -8.54 -10.31 -4.66
C ASP A 63 -7.32 -10.34 -3.70
N GLN A 64 -6.11 -10.45 -4.25
CA GLN A 64 -4.87 -10.34 -3.47
C GLN A 64 -4.74 -8.97 -2.81
N ILE A 65 -5.00 -7.89 -3.55
CA ILE A 65 -4.96 -6.54 -2.99
C ILE A 65 -6.00 -6.35 -1.87
N ASP A 66 -7.23 -6.81 -2.09
CA ASP A 66 -8.30 -6.74 -1.07
C ASP A 66 -7.87 -7.51 0.19
N THR A 67 -7.27 -8.70 0.04
CA THR A 67 -6.71 -9.48 1.16
C THR A 67 -5.62 -8.71 1.92
N LEU A 68 -4.68 -8.06 1.21
CA LEU A 68 -3.61 -7.29 1.85
C LEU A 68 -4.17 -6.08 2.62
N LEU A 69 -5.17 -5.39 2.07
CA LEU A 69 -5.83 -4.27 2.75
C LEU A 69 -6.50 -4.73 4.06
N GLU A 70 -7.21 -5.86 4.03
CA GLU A 70 -7.81 -6.47 5.23
C GLU A 70 -6.74 -6.86 6.27
N ASP A 71 -5.61 -7.42 5.83
CA ASP A 71 -4.51 -7.80 6.70
C ASP A 71 -3.87 -6.59 7.38
N ILE A 72 -3.66 -5.50 6.63
CA ILE A 72 -3.14 -4.23 7.16
C ILE A 72 -4.13 -3.66 8.19
N GLU A 73 -5.42 -3.62 7.88
CA GLU A 73 -6.44 -3.11 8.79
C GLU A 73 -6.58 -3.99 10.05
N SER A 74 -6.55 -5.31 9.91
CA SER A 74 -6.65 -6.26 11.03
C SER A 74 -5.47 -6.15 12.00
N ARG A 75 -4.25 -5.98 11.46
CA ARG A 75 -3.02 -5.91 12.26
C ARG A 75 -2.73 -4.51 12.80
N TYR A 76 -3.04 -3.48 12.02
CA TYR A 76 -2.60 -2.09 12.26
C TYR A 76 -3.71 -1.04 12.18
N GLY A 77 -4.96 -1.44 11.94
CA GLY A 77 -6.11 -0.54 11.92
C GLY A 77 -6.40 0.07 13.29
N GLU A 78 -6.77 1.34 13.29
CA GLU A 78 -7.12 2.10 14.50
C GLU A 78 -8.45 1.58 15.06
N GLY A 79 -8.38 0.56 15.93
CA GLY A 79 -9.55 -0.07 16.54
C GLY A 79 -9.24 -1.03 17.71
N LYS A 80 -8.03 -0.99 18.28
CA LYS A 80 -7.70 -1.66 19.54
C LYS A 80 -7.34 -0.62 20.61
N GLU A 81 -8.31 0.21 20.95
CA GLU A 81 -8.34 0.94 22.23
C GLU A 81 -9.36 0.28 23.17
#